data_AF-A0A4R5ZWC7-F1
#
_entry.id   AF-A0A4R5ZWC7-F1
#
_cell.length_a   1.000
_cell.length_b   1.000
_cell.length_c   1.000
_cell.angle_alpha   90.00
_cell.angle_beta   90.00
_cell.angle_gamma   90.00
#
_symmetry.space_group_name_H-M   'P 1'
#
loop_
_entity.id
_entity.type
_entity.pdbx_description
1 polymer ?
#
loop_
_entity_poly.entity_id
_entity_poly.type
_entity_poly.pdbx_seq_one_letter_code
_entity_poly.pdbx_strand_id
1 'polypeptide(L)'
;MNRRRLAELDRVAGALLDRDLAALRTVARHVAALERDAAQLRAARDARARDTVLDPARLAGADLAWGAWCDRRLARLQAQIAALRVDHELALNKARTAFGRHEATGALVARGARTPRGGNGPR
;
A
#
# COMPACT_ATOMS: atom_id res chain seq x y z
N MET A 1 9.60 -12.64 -33.30
CA MET A 1 8.48 -12.78 -32.33
C MET A 1 7.17 -12.38 -33.02
N ASN A 2 6.07 -13.13 -32.86
CA ASN A 2 4.81 -12.84 -33.56
C ASN A 2 4.02 -11.71 -32.86
N ARG A 3 3.42 -10.79 -33.62
CA ARG A 3 2.69 -9.61 -33.12
C ARG A 3 1.56 -9.97 -32.15
N ARG A 4 0.88 -11.09 -32.38
CA ARG A 4 -0.15 -11.62 -31.48
C ARG A 4 0.43 -11.99 -30.10
N ARG A 5 1.59 -12.65 -30.06
CA ARG A 5 2.27 -13.00 -28.80
C ARG A 5 2.72 -11.75 -28.03
N LEU A 6 3.19 -10.71 -28.73
CA LEU A 6 3.53 -9.43 -28.08
C LEU A 6 2.31 -8.74 -27.46
N ALA A 7 1.16 -8.75 -28.15
CA ALA A 7 -0.08 -8.19 -27.62
C ALA A 7 -0.68 -9.02 -26.46
N GLU A 8 -0.44 -10.34 -26.45
CA GLU A 8 -0.79 -11.19 -25.30
C GLU A 8 0.12 -10.92 -24.10
N LEU A 9 1.44 -10.78 -24.32
CA LEU A 9 2.39 -10.41 -23.27
C LEU A 9 2.07 -9.05 -22.65
N ASP A 10 1.72 -8.07 -23.48
CA ASP A 10 1.35 -6.73 -23.01
C ASP A 10 0.10 -6.74 -22.13
N ARG A 11 -0.94 -7.50 -22.53
CA ARG A 11 -2.14 -7.69 -21.71
C ARG A 11 -1.84 -8.36 -20.37
N VAL A 12 -0.99 -9.39 -20.36
CA VAL A 12 -0.59 -10.07 -19.13
C VAL A 12 0.22 -9.13 -18.23
N ALA A 13 1.12 -8.33 -18.80
CA ALA A 13 1.90 -7.35 -18.06
C ALA A 13 1.01 -6.27 -17.42
N GLY A 14 0.00 -5.78 -18.16
CA GLY A 14 -1.00 -4.85 -17.63
C GLY A 14 -1.81 -5.45 -16.47
N ALA A 15 -2.31 -6.68 -16.63
CA ALA A 15 -3.05 -7.36 -15.56
C ALA A 15 -2.21 -7.59 -14.29
N LEU A 16 -0.91 -7.88 -14.45
CA LEU A 16 0.02 -8.00 -13.32
C LEU A 16 0.24 -6.66 -12.63
N LEU A 17 0.39 -5.57 -13.40
CA LEU A 17 0.50 -4.22 -12.85
C LEU A 17 -0.76 -3.84 -12.04
N ASP A 18 -1.95 -4.06 -12.60
CA ASP A 18 -3.21 -3.76 -11.91
C ASP A 18 -3.34 -4.52 -10.59
N ARG A 19 -3.01 -5.82 -10.59
CA ARG A 19 -2.98 -6.65 -9.39
C ARG A 19 -2.03 -6.09 -8.33
N ASP A 20 -0.81 -5.74 -8.73
CA ASP A 20 0.21 -5.27 -7.79
C ASP A 20 -0.13 -3.87 -7.25
N LEU A 21 -0.74 -2.99 -8.06
CA LEU A 21 -1.30 -1.72 -7.60
C LEU A 21 -2.47 -1.91 -6.63
N ALA A 22 -3.35 -2.88 -6.87
CA ALA A 22 -4.45 -3.20 -5.96
C ALA A 22 -3.94 -3.71 -4.59
N ALA A 23 -2.87 -4.52 -4.59
CA ALA A 23 -2.21 -4.94 -3.38
C ALA A 23 -1.63 -3.74 -2.60
N LEU A 24 -0.93 -2.83 -3.29
CA LEU A 24 -0.38 -1.61 -2.70
C LEU A 24 -1.47 -0.74 -2.05
N ARG A 25 -2.59 -0.51 -2.74
CA ARG A 25 -3.75 0.23 -2.21
C ARG A 25 -4.33 -0.44 -0.95
N THR A 26 -4.32 -1.76 -0.90
CA THR A 26 -4.82 -2.51 0.27
C THR A 26 -3.92 -2.31 1.48
N VAL A 27 -2.60 -2.42 1.31
CA VAL A 27 -1.64 -2.14 2.40
C VAL A 27 -1.76 -0.70 2.88
N ALA A 28 -1.83 0.28 1.96
CA ALA A 28 -1.97 1.69 2.32
C ALA A 28 -3.25 1.97 3.12
N ARG A 29 -4.38 1.34 2.76
CA ARG A 29 -5.64 1.46 3.54
C ARG A 29 -5.49 0.92 4.96
N HIS A 30 -4.81 -0.21 5.14
CA HIS A 30 -4.58 -0.77 6.46
C HIS A 30 -3.68 0.12 7.32
N VAL A 31 -2.59 0.66 6.76
CA VAL A 31 -1.73 1.62 7.46
C VAL A 31 -2.54 2.84 7.92
N ALA A 32 -3.32 3.44 7.03
CA ALA A 32 -4.13 4.60 7.35
C ALA A 32 -5.18 4.29 8.44
N ALA A 33 -5.75 3.08 8.47
CA ALA A 33 -6.67 2.67 9.52
C ALA A 33 -5.99 2.59 10.90
N LEU A 34 -4.83 1.93 10.97
CA LEU A 34 -4.07 1.82 12.23
C LEU A 34 -3.56 3.18 12.72
N GLU A 35 -3.16 4.07 11.82
CA GLU A 35 -2.75 5.43 12.17
C GLU A 35 -3.92 6.24 12.76
N ARG A 36 -5.13 6.10 12.20
CA ARG A 36 -6.34 6.69 12.79
C ARG A 36 -6.64 6.13 14.18
N ASP A 37 -6.58 4.81 14.34
CA ASP A 37 -6.80 4.16 15.65
C ASP A 37 -5.79 4.66 16.70
N ALA A 38 -4.52 4.77 16.32
CA ALA A 38 -3.47 5.28 17.20
C ALA A 38 -3.70 6.76 17.55
N ALA A 39 -4.10 7.59 16.58
CA ALA A 39 -4.40 8.99 16.81
C ALA A 39 -5.60 9.18 17.74
N GLN A 40 -6.68 8.40 17.55
CA GLN A 40 -7.85 8.41 18.41
C GLN A 40 -7.51 8.02 19.85
N LEU A 41 -6.70 6.97 20.03
CA LEU A 41 -6.30 6.52 21.36
C LEU A 41 -5.42 7.54 22.09
N ARG A 42 -4.50 8.20 21.36
CA ARG A 42 -3.71 9.31 21.92
C ARG A 42 -4.60 10.47 22.32
N ALA A 43 -5.53 10.88 21.46
CA ALA A 43 -6.46 11.96 21.74
C ALA A 43 -7.32 11.66 22.99
N ALA A 44 -7.82 10.44 23.13
CA ALA A 44 -8.57 10.01 24.31
C ALA A 44 -7.72 10.07 25.58
N ARG A 45 -6.46 9.59 25.52
CA ARG A 45 -5.50 9.68 26.63
C ARG A 45 -5.23 11.14 27.02
N ASP A 46 -4.96 12.00 26.05
CA ASP A 46 -4.64 13.41 26.29
C ASP A 46 -5.84 14.18 26.82
N ALA A 47 -7.06 13.83 26.38
CA ALA A 47 -8.29 14.39 26.92
C ALA A 47 -8.47 13.98 28.38
N ARG A 48 -8.28 12.68 28.70
CA ARG A 48 -8.34 12.19 30.09
C ARG A 48 -7.24 12.79 30.96
N ALA A 49 -6.04 13.02 30.45
CA ALA A 49 -4.96 13.64 31.21
C ALA A 49 -5.25 15.13 31.54
N ARG A 50 -5.96 15.83 30.65
CA ARG A 50 -6.35 17.24 30.83
C ARG A 50 -7.60 17.43 31.68
N ASP A 51 -8.42 16.40 31.79
CA ASP A 51 -9.59 16.38 32.65
C ASP A 51 -9.16 16.38 34.13
N THR A 52 -9.55 17.42 34.86
CA THR A 52 -9.22 17.62 36.28
C THR A 52 -10.35 17.16 37.20
N VAL A 53 -11.47 16.66 36.65
CA VAL A 53 -12.59 16.17 37.45
C VAL A 53 -12.16 14.92 38.22
N LEU A 54 -12.27 14.99 39.54
CA LEU A 54 -12.02 13.86 40.43
C LEU A 54 -13.24 12.94 40.41
N ASP A 55 -13.07 11.75 39.86
CA ASP A 55 -14.11 10.72 39.82
C ASP A 55 -13.70 9.47 40.62
N PRO A 56 -14.65 8.58 40.98
CA PRO A 56 -14.36 7.36 41.71
C PRO A 56 -13.34 6.44 41.01
N ALA A 57 -13.25 6.47 39.68
CA ALA A 57 -12.31 5.66 38.93
C ALA A 57 -10.86 6.13 39.14
N ARG A 58 -10.62 7.45 39.19
CA ARG A 58 -9.32 8.03 39.55
C ARG A 58 -8.92 7.70 40.98
N LEU A 59 -9.86 7.84 41.91
CA LEU A 59 -9.61 7.53 43.32
C LEU A 59 -9.28 6.05 43.55
N ALA A 60 -9.87 5.16 42.74
CA ALA A 60 -9.58 3.73 42.75
C ALA A 60 -8.30 3.34 41.97
N GLY A 61 -7.57 4.29 41.38
CA GLY A 61 -6.36 4.02 40.60
C GLY A 61 -6.61 3.39 39.22
N ALA A 62 -7.86 3.33 38.76
CA ALA A 62 -8.23 2.74 37.47
C ALA A 62 -7.59 3.49 36.29
N ASP A 63 -7.34 4.80 36.45
CA ASP A 63 -6.65 5.62 35.44
C ASP A 63 -5.21 5.15 35.16
N LEU A 64 -4.49 4.63 36.17
CA LEU A 64 -3.15 4.08 35.97
C LEU A 64 -3.19 2.79 35.14
N ALA A 65 -4.15 1.90 35.45
CA ALA A 65 -4.35 0.67 34.71
C ALA A 65 -4.77 0.95 33.26
N TRP A 66 -5.67 1.93 33.07
CA TRP A 66 -6.09 2.38 31.75
C TRP A 66 -4.94 3.02 30.96
N GLY A 67 -4.14 3.88 31.58
CA GLY A 67 -2.95 4.47 30.97
C GLY A 67 -1.94 3.41 30.50
N ALA A 68 -1.65 2.43 31.35
CA ALA A 68 -0.77 1.31 30.98
C ALA A 68 -1.36 0.45 29.85
N TRP A 69 -2.68 0.28 29.80
CA TRP A 69 -3.36 -0.38 28.68
C TRP A 69 -3.22 0.44 27.38
N CYS A 70 -3.41 1.76 27.44
CA CYS A 70 -3.22 2.66 26.32
C CYS A 70 -1.80 2.54 25.75
N ASP A 71 -0.78 2.55 26.62
CA ASP A 71 0.63 2.41 26.21
C ASP A 71 0.90 1.09 25.50
N ARG A 72 0.44 -0.05 26.07
CA ARG A 72 0.57 -1.35 25.41
C ARG A 72 -0.16 -1.41 24.08
N ARG A 73 -1.35 -0.80 23.99
CA ARG A 73 -2.14 -0.77 22.76
C ARG A 73 -1.47 0.09 21.69
N LEU A 74 -0.92 1.24 22.05
CA LEU A 74 -0.16 2.11 21.14
C LEU A 74 1.09 1.43 20.63
N ALA A 75 1.87 0.77 21.50
CA ALA A 75 3.04 0.00 21.11
C ALA A 75 2.68 -1.11 20.10
N ARG A 76 1.57 -1.83 20.34
CA ARG A 76 1.07 -2.84 19.39
C ARG A 76 0.66 -2.24 18.05
N LEU A 77 -0.06 -1.13 18.04
CA LEU A 77 -0.46 -0.44 16.80
C LEU A 77 0.76 0.05 16.02
N GLN A 78 1.76 0.60 16.71
CA GLN A 78 3.02 1.04 16.08
C GLN A 78 3.80 -0.12 15.47
N ALA A 79 3.89 -1.26 16.17
CA ALA A 79 4.52 -2.47 15.64
C ALA A 79 3.79 -2.99 14.38
N GLN A 80 2.45 -2.98 14.38
CA GLN A 80 1.65 -3.35 13.21
C GLN A 80 1.85 -2.39 12.04
N ILE A 81 1.91 -1.08 12.28
CA ILE A 81 2.22 -0.07 11.25
C ILE A 81 3.62 -0.31 10.68
N ALA A 82 4.62 -0.55 11.52
CA ALA A 82 5.98 -0.81 11.07
C ALA A 82 6.06 -2.04 10.17
N ALA A 83 5.41 -3.14 10.55
CA ALA A 83 5.33 -4.35 9.73
C ALA A 83 4.65 -4.07 8.37
N LEU A 84 3.52 -3.36 8.35
CA LEU A 84 2.82 -3.01 7.12
C LEU A 84 3.62 -2.04 6.23
N ARG A 85 4.48 -1.20 6.79
CA ARG A 85 5.38 -0.33 6.00
C ARG A 85 6.44 -1.16 5.26
N VAL A 86 6.94 -2.24 5.87
CA VAL A 86 7.81 -3.20 5.16
C VAL A 86 7.03 -3.84 4.01
N ASP A 87 5.80 -4.31 4.26
CA ASP A 87 4.96 -4.90 3.21
C ASP A 87 4.64 -3.89 2.09
N HIS A 88 4.44 -2.61 2.44
CA HIS A 88 4.22 -1.53 1.49
C HIS A 88 5.41 -1.41 0.54
N GLU A 89 6.63 -1.31 1.06
CA GLU A 89 7.84 -1.19 0.25
C GLU A 89 8.03 -2.41 -0.67
N LEU A 90 7.76 -3.61 -0.16
CA LEU A 90 7.79 -4.84 -0.97
C LEU A 90 6.73 -4.80 -2.10
N ALA A 91 5.52 -4.36 -1.81
CA ALA A 91 4.45 -4.22 -2.80
C ALA A 91 4.78 -3.14 -3.84
N LEU A 92 5.35 -2.01 -3.40
CA LEU A 92 5.77 -0.91 -4.26
C LEU A 92 6.87 -1.35 -5.25
N ASN A 93 7.86 -2.10 -4.78
CA ASN A 93 8.93 -2.63 -5.63
C ASN A 93 8.41 -3.64 -6.67
N LYS A 94 7.41 -4.46 -6.30
CA LYS A 94 6.72 -5.36 -7.25
C LYS A 94 5.96 -4.55 -8.30
N ALA A 95 5.17 -3.56 -7.88
CA ALA A 95 4.42 -2.69 -8.78
C ALA A 95 5.33 -1.92 -9.74
N ARG A 96 6.46 -1.38 -9.27
CA ARG A 96 7.49 -0.72 -10.12
C ARG A 96 8.04 -1.67 -11.19
N THR A 97 8.32 -2.91 -10.80
CA THR A 97 8.82 -3.94 -11.73
C THR A 97 7.76 -4.31 -12.77
N ALA A 98 6.51 -4.51 -12.35
CA ALA A 98 5.39 -4.80 -13.24
C ALA A 98 5.12 -3.64 -14.21
N PHE A 99 5.20 -2.41 -13.72
CA PHE A 99 5.07 -1.19 -14.52
C PHE A 99 6.14 -1.13 -15.62
N GLY A 100 7.43 -1.29 -15.25
CA GLY A 100 8.51 -1.29 -16.23
C GLY A 100 8.37 -2.39 -17.30
N ARG A 101 7.85 -3.57 -16.91
CA ARG A 101 7.55 -4.65 -17.86
C ARG A 101 6.42 -4.26 -18.82
N HIS A 102 5.34 -3.68 -18.31
CA HIS A 102 4.20 -3.25 -19.12
C HIS A 102 4.61 -2.14 -20.10
N GLU A 103 5.37 -1.14 -19.65
CA GLU A 103 5.93 -0.09 -20.52
C GLU A 103 6.81 -0.68 -21.63
N ALA A 104 7.69 -1.63 -21.29
CA ALA A 104 8.56 -2.28 -22.26
C ALA A 104 7.77 -3.09 -23.30
N THR A 105 6.77 -3.88 -22.89
CA THR A 105 5.93 -4.65 -23.81
C THR A 105 5.08 -3.74 -24.68
N GLY A 106 4.51 -2.68 -24.13
CA GLY A 106 3.73 -1.67 -24.85
C GLY A 106 4.57 -0.97 -25.92
N ALA A 107 5.80 -0.58 -25.57
CA ALA A 107 6.75 0.01 -26.52
C ALA A 107 7.12 -0.94 -27.68
N LEU A 108 7.31 -2.24 -27.39
CA LEU A 108 7.58 -3.25 -28.41
C LEU A 108 6.37 -3.48 -29.33
N VAL A 109 5.15 -3.52 -28.79
CA VAL A 109 3.91 -3.61 -29.57
C VAL A 109 3.77 -2.40 -30.48
N ALA A 110 3.96 -1.19 -29.95
CA ALA A 110 3.90 0.05 -30.71
C ALA A 110 4.97 0.13 -31.81
N ARG A 111 6.20 -0.32 -31.54
CA ARG A 111 7.27 -0.39 -32.55
C ARG A 111 6.96 -1.41 -33.64
N GLY A 112 6.47 -2.60 -33.28
CA GLY A 112 6.03 -3.63 -34.23
C GLY A 112 4.80 -3.23 -35.05
N ALA A 113 4.03 -2.24 -34.61
CA ALA A 113 2.96 -1.63 -35.39
C ALA A 113 3.46 -0.64 -36.45
N ARG A 114 4.62 0.00 -36.20
CA ARG A 114 5.24 1.02 -37.08
C ARG A 114 6.14 0.45 -38.17
N THR A 115 6.58 -0.80 -38.09
CA THR A 115 7.40 -1.42 -39.13
C THR A 115 6.49 -2.01 -40.22
N PRO A 116 6.38 -1.40 -41.42
CA PRO A 116 5.65 -2.01 -42.52
C PRO A 116 6.39 -3.28 -42.97
N ARG A 117 5.67 -4.40 -43.06
CA ARG A 117 6.18 -5.62 -43.70
C ARG A 117 6.25 -5.37 -45.21
N GLY A 118 7.43 -4.97 -45.69
CA GLY A 118 7.86 -5.09 -47.08
C GLY A 118 7.05 -4.33 -48.13
N GLY A 119 7.57 -3.18 -48.59
CA GLY A 119 7.31 -2.69 -49.93
C GLY A 119 8.27 -3.36 -50.91
N ASN A 120 7.79 -4.39 -51.57
CA ASN A 120 8.36 -5.01 -52.76
C ASN A 120 8.50 -3.94 -53.86
N GLY A 121 9.71 -3.49 -54.17
CA GLY A 121 9.98 -2.62 -55.32
C GLY A 121 10.06 -3.47 -56.59
N PRO A 122 9.20 -3.27 -57.61
CA PRO A 122 9.36 -3.93 -58.89
C PRO A 122 10.62 -3.39 -59.60
N ARG A 123 11.30 -4.30 -60.28
CA ARG A 123 12.46 -4.06 -61.14
C ARG A 123 12.13 -3.20 -62.35
#